data_AF-A0A9D4M2I4-F1
#
_entry.id   AF-A0A9D4M2I4-F1
#
_cell.length_a   1.000
_cell.length_b   1.000
_cell.length_c   1.000
_cell.angle_alpha   90.00
_cell.angle_beta   90.00
_cell.angle_gamma   90.00
#
_symmetry.space_group_name_H-M   'P 1'
#
loop_
_entity.id
_entity.type
_entity.pdbx_description
1 polymer ?
#
loop_
_entity_poly.entity_id
_entity_poly.type
_entity_poly.pdbx_seq_one_letter_code
_entity_poly.pdbx_strand_id
1 'polypeptide(L)'
;MTFCWALYIRHIAHLPIFPGAQACHEYLVSGPHGVPDSHLTASSSWNSGLPQDNNGPDRSRLFTQAYDYGNGTFYRGAWTAGQNDQNQYIQVSARIEGFGQTTFYKIGNDGTLSK
;
A
#
# COMPACT_ATOMS: atom_id res chain seq x y z
N MET A 1 18.79 -17.38 -11.50
CA MET A 1 18.00 -17.89 -10.36
C MET A 1 18.97 -18.07 -9.21
N THR A 2 18.97 -17.18 -8.23
CA THR A 2 19.91 -17.28 -7.10
C THR A 2 19.09 -17.33 -5.82
N PHE A 3 19.17 -18.46 -5.13
CA PHE A 3 18.52 -18.69 -3.84
C PHE A 3 19.24 -17.89 -2.75
N CYS A 4 18.47 -17.15 -1.94
CA CYS A 4 18.99 -16.30 -0.87
C CYS A 4 19.13 -17.13 0.41
N TRP A 5 20.35 -17.55 0.72
CA TRP A 5 20.75 -17.98 2.06
C TRP A 5 21.62 -16.88 2.66
N ALA A 6 21.18 -16.20 3.72
CA ALA A 6 22.08 -15.45 4.58
C ALA A 6 21.54 -15.37 6.02
N LEU A 7 22.36 -15.97 6.88
CA LEU A 7 22.28 -16.15 8.32
C LEU A 7 22.24 -14.81 9.08
N TYR A 8 21.42 -14.76 10.13
CA TYR A 8 21.27 -13.64 11.06
C TYR A 8 22.41 -13.60 12.08
N ILE A 9 23.22 -12.53 12.12
CA ILE A 9 24.06 -12.19 13.30
C ILE A 9 24.07 -10.66 13.52
N ARG A 10 23.79 -10.26 14.76
CA ARG A 10 23.77 -8.87 15.26
C ARG A 10 25.19 -8.32 15.41
N HIS A 11 25.44 -7.08 14.96
CA HIS A 11 26.02 -5.97 15.75
C HIS A 11 26.16 -4.72 14.86
N ILE A 12 25.93 -3.55 15.46
CA ILE A 12 25.81 -2.25 14.81
C ILE A 12 27.10 -1.86 14.08
N ALA A 13 27.04 -1.78 12.75
CA ALA A 13 27.94 -0.99 11.92
C ALA A 13 27.19 -0.59 10.65
N HIS A 14 27.26 0.68 10.29
CA HIS A 14 26.60 1.29 9.13
C HIS A 14 26.88 0.48 7.85
N LEU A 15 25.87 -0.18 7.30
CA LEU A 15 25.99 -0.88 6.03
C LEU A 15 25.97 0.15 4.89
N PRO A 16 26.95 0.13 3.97
CA PRO A 16 26.85 0.90 2.73
C PRO A 16 25.61 0.41 1.96
N ILE A 17 24.79 1.35 1.53
CA ILE A 17 23.63 1.10 0.69
C ILE A 17 24.18 0.59 -0.65
N PHE A 18 24.11 -0.72 -0.92
CA PHE A 18 24.46 -1.26 -2.22
C PHE A 18 23.28 -1.02 -3.19
N PRO A 19 23.43 -0.18 -4.23
CA PRO A 19 22.40 0.03 -5.22
C PRO A 19 22.34 -1.19 -6.14
N GLY A 20 21.56 -2.21 -5.74
CA GLY A 20 21.36 -3.38 -6.58
C GLY A 20 20.72 -4.60 -5.92
N ALA A 21 20.66 -4.66 -4.58
CA ALA A 21 20.14 -5.83 -3.86
C ALA A 21 18.79 -5.60 -3.14
N GLN A 22 18.17 -4.42 -3.28
CA GLN A 22 17.11 -3.99 -2.35
C GLN A 22 15.66 -4.09 -2.88
N ALA A 23 15.43 -4.58 -4.09
CA ALA A 23 14.06 -4.69 -4.63
C ALA A 23 13.13 -5.59 -3.80
N CYS A 24 13.67 -6.56 -3.05
CA CYS A 24 12.87 -7.49 -2.23
C CYS A 24 12.69 -7.05 -0.76
N HIS A 25 13.32 -5.95 -0.33
CA HIS A 25 13.16 -5.41 1.03
C HIS A 25 12.33 -4.12 1.07
N GLU A 26 11.91 -3.64 -0.10
CA GLU A 26 11.08 -2.44 -0.22
C GLU A 26 9.60 -2.74 0.03
N TYR A 27 8.86 -1.73 0.49
CA TYR A 27 7.42 -1.83 0.64
C TYR A 27 6.75 -1.99 -0.73
N LEU A 28 6.02 -3.10 -0.93
CA LEU A 28 5.33 -3.40 -2.20
C LEU A 28 4.39 -2.26 -2.64
N VAL A 29 3.65 -1.67 -1.71
CA VAL A 29 2.70 -0.59 -2.03
C VAL A 29 3.36 0.77 -1.87
N SER A 30 4.04 1.03 -0.75
CA SER A 30 4.51 2.38 -0.38
C SER A 30 5.98 2.67 -0.69
N GLY A 31 6.68 1.74 -1.33
CA GLY A 31 8.09 1.87 -1.68
C GLY A 31 8.33 2.77 -2.89
N PRO A 32 9.60 3.04 -3.22
CA PRO A 32 9.98 3.89 -4.35
C PRO A 32 9.56 3.29 -5.71
N HIS A 33 9.42 1.96 -5.78
CA HIS A 33 8.86 1.23 -6.91
C HIS A 33 7.47 0.64 -6.59
N GLY A 34 6.72 1.33 -5.73
CA GLY A 34 5.42 0.89 -5.25
C GLY A 34 4.37 0.78 -6.36
N VAL A 35 3.34 -0.03 -6.10
CA VAL A 35 2.20 -0.21 -6.99
C VAL A 35 1.53 1.15 -7.32
N PRO A 36 1.15 1.45 -8.59
CA PRO A 36 0.45 2.69 -8.95
C PRO A 36 -0.92 2.84 -8.27
N ASP A 37 -1.40 4.07 -8.06
CA ASP A 37 -2.71 4.32 -7.43
C ASP A 37 -3.89 3.70 -8.21
N SER A 38 -3.78 3.61 -9.53
CA SER A 38 -4.80 2.96 -10.39
C SER A 38 -4.99 1.46 -10.10
N HIS A 39 -4.07 0.86 -9.34
CA HIS A 39 -4.12 -0.53 -8.91
C HIS A 39 -4.57 -0.68 -7.45
N LEU A 40 -4.84 0.42 -6.75
CA LEU A 40 -5.42 0.43 -5.42
C LEU A 40 -6.93 0.63 -5.54
N THR A 41 -7.70 -0.36 -5.09
CA THR A 41 -9.16 -0.29 -5.07
C THR A 41 -9.67 -0.64 -3.68
N ALA A 42 -10.91 -0.28 -3.35
CA ALA A 42 -11.54 -0.67 -2.09
C ALA A 42 -12.99 -1.07 -2.32
N SER A 43 -13.57 -1.81 -1.39
CA SER A 43 -15.00 -2.12 -1.37
C SER A 43 -15.86 -0.86 -1.33
N SER A 44 -15.41 0.14 -0.56
CA SER A 44 -16.04 1.45 -0.42
C SER A 44 -15.05 2.47 0.12
N SER A 45 -15.39 3.75 0.06
CA SER A 45 -14.68 4.81 0.78
C SER A 45 -15.69 5.80 1.34
N TRP A 46 -15.47 6.25 2.58
CA TRP A 46 -16.31 7.29 3.17
C TRP A 46 -16.23 8.57 2.32
N ASN A 47 -17.30 9.32 2.13
CA ASN A 47 -17.28 10.53 1.31
C ASN A 47 -16.73 10.39 -0.14
N SER A 48 -16.80 9.19 -0.75
CA SER A 48 -16.29 8.97 -2.12
C SER A 48 -16.90 9.87 -3.20
N GLY A 49 -18.05 10.49 -2.93
CA GLY A 49 -18.70 11.47 -3.80
C GLY A 49 -18.18 12.91 -3.66
N LEU A 50 -17.23 13.18 -2.76
CA LEU A 50 -16.64 14.50 -2.54
C LEU A 50 -15.18 14.50 -2.99
N PRO A 51 -14.86 15.01 -4.20
CA PRO A 51 -13.49 15.11 -4.69
C PRO A 51 -12.59 15.97 -3.79
N GLN A 52 -13.20 16.88 -3.02
CA GLN A 52 -12.51 17.75 -2.08
C GLN A 52 -12.26 17.10 -0.72
N ASP A 53 -12.72 15.88 -0.44
CA ASP A 53 -12.46 15.19 0.83
C ASP A 53 -11.95 13.77 0.56
N ASN A 54 -10.69 13.66 0.12
CA ASN A 54 -10.12 12.40 -0.35
C ASN A 54 -9.59 11.55 0.81
N ASN A 55 -10.16 10.36 0.95
CA ASN A 55 -9.79 9.27 1.83
C ASN A 55 -9.91 7.92 1.08
N GLY A 56 -9.71 7.96 -0.24
CA GLY A 56 -9.79 6.82 -1.11
C GLY A 56 -8.67 5.80 -0.89
N PRO A 57 -8.70 4.68 -1.63
CA PRO A 57 -7.70 3.62 -1.53
C PRO A 57 -6.28 4.11 -1.84
N ASP A 58 -6.11 5.15 -2.65
CA ASP A 58 -4.82 5.80 -2.93
C ASP A 58 -4.14 6.35 -1.66
N ARG A 59 -4.93 6.72 -0.66
CA ARG A 59 -4.45 7.27 0.61
C ARG A 59 -4.02 6.20 1.62
N SER A 60 -4.12 4.91 1.29
CA SER A 60 -3.80 3.81 2.20
C SER A 60 -2.31 3.51 2.35
N ARG A 61 -1.45 4.25 1.65
CA ARG A 61 0.00 4.03 1.68
C ARG A 61 0.54 4.33 3.08
N LEU A 62 1.51 3.54 3.53
CA LEU A 62 2.21 3.80 4.77
C LEU A 62 2.89 5.18 4.70
N PHE A 63 2.90 5.88 5.84
CA PHE A 63 3.44 7.23 6.00
C PHE A 63 2.71 8.33 5.21
N THR A 64 1.52 8.05 4.68
CA THR A 64 0.64 9.08 4.12
C THR A 64 0.19 10.04 5.23
N GLN A 65 0.40 11.33 5.03
CA GLN A 65 -0.04 12.37 5.95
C GLN A 65 -1.30 13.05 5.43
N ALA A 66 -2.17 13.49 6.34
CA ALA A 66 -3.29 14.34 6.00
C ALA A 66 -2.80 15.73 5.55
N TYR A 67 -3.52 16.35 4.62
CA TYR A 67 -3.21 17.68 4.10
C TYR A 67 -4.48 18.49 3.90
N ASP A 68 -4.49 19.72 4.39
CA ASP A 68 -5.54 20.71 4.16
C ASP A 68 -5.01 21.79 3.22
N TYR A 69 -5.67 21.97 2.08
CA TYR A 69 -5.27 22.96 1.07
C TYR A 69 -5.78 24.39 1.39
N GLY A 70 -6.58 24.58 2.44
CA GLY A 70 -7.12 25.88 2.84
C GLY A 70 -8.20 26.44 1.90
N ASN A 71 -8.59 25.69 0.86
CA ASN A 71 -9.63 26.05 -0.11
C ASN A 71 -10.87 25.15 -0.01
N GLY A 72 -11.03 24.44 1.11
CA GLY A 72 -12.06 23.43 1.31
C GLY A 72 -11.70 22.03 0.77
N THR A 73 -10.48 21.84 0.24
CA THR A 73 -9.95 20.53 -0.14
C THR A 73 -9.12 19.94 1.01
N PHE A 74 -9.46 18.72 1.42
CA PHE A 74 -8.87 17.96 2.51
C PHE A 74 -8.50 16.57 2.01
N TYR A 75 -7.23 16.21 2.11
CA TYR A 75 -6.77 14.86 1.83
C TYR A 75 -6.47 14.20 3.16
N ARG A 76 -7.14 13.08 3.46
CA ARG A 76 -6.96 12.33 4.71
C ARG A 76 -5.65 11.55 4.67
N GLY A 77 -5.17 11.18 5.86
CA GLY A 77 -3.91 10.43 6.02
C GLY A 77 -4.05 8.92 5.80
N ALA A 78 -5.25 8.42 5.53
CA ALA A 78 -5.54 7.02 5.37
C ALA A 78 -6.78 6.81 4.51
N TRP A 79 -6.98 5.56 4.08
CA TRP A 79 -8.26 5.09 3.58
C TRP A 79 -9.25 4.90 4.74
N THR A 80 -10.52 5.26 4.51
CA THR A 80 -11.62 4.97 5.45
C THR A 80 -12.75 4.30 4.69
N ALA A 81 -13.21 3.14 5.16
CA ALA A 81 -14.38 2.48 4.59
C ALA A 81 -15.65 3.32 4.74
N GLY A 82 -16.57 3.22 3.78
CA GLY A 82 -17.85 3.94 3.82
C GLY A 82 -18.79 3.43 4.90
N GLN A 83 -18.72 2.15 5.22
CA GLN A 83 -19.37 1.52 6.37
C GLN A 83 -18.31 0.83 7.23
N ASN A 84 -18.47 0.81 8.55
CA ASN A 84 -17.52 0.11 9.42
C ASN A 84 -18.03 -1.30 9.74
N ASP A 85 -17.92 -2.20 8.75
CA ASP A 85 -18.33 -3.60 8.88
C ASP A 85 -17.25 -4.56 8.36
N GLN A 86 -17.48 -5.86 8.55
CA GLN A 86 -16.53 -6.93 8.20
C GLN A 86 -16.45 -7.24 6.70
N ASN A 87 -17.36 -6.69 5.88
CA ASN A 87 -17.37 -6.92 4.43
C ASN A 87 -16.53 -5.90 3.67
N GLN A 88 -15.85 -5.00 4.38
CA GLN A 88 -15.02 -3.97 3.77
C GLN A 88 -13.57 -4.43 3.61
N TYR A 89 -12.97 -4.02 2.50
CA TYR A 89 -11.60 -4.33 2.19
C TYR A 89 -10.95 -3.25 1.35
N ILE A 90 -9.64 -3.14 1.47
CA ILE A 90 -8.78 -2.51 0.48
C ILE A 90 -8.04 -3.59 -0.31
N GLN A 91 -7.89 -3.39 -1.60
CA GLN A 91 -7.33 -4.33 -2.54
C GLN A 91 -6.21 -3.70 -3.36
N VAL A 92 -5.16 -4.48 -3.56
CA VAL A 92 -4.05 -4.14 -4.46
C VAL A 92 -4.04 -5.13 -5.61
N SER A 93 -4.07 -4.65 -6.85
CA SER A 93 -3.85 -5.47 -8.04
C SER A 93 -2.37 -5.39 -8.44
N ALA A 94 -1.65 -6.49 -8.32
CA ALA A 94 -0.25 -6.56 -8.73
C ALA A 94 -0.09 -7.52 -9.90
N ARG A 95 0.58 -7.06 -10.95
CA ARG A 95 1.08 -7.94 -11.99
C ARG A 95 2.46 -8.41 -11.56
N ILE A 96 2.55 -9.65 -11.11
CA ILE A 96 3.85 -10.27 -10.83
C ILE A 96 4.45 -10.63 -12.19
N GLU A 97 5.46 -9.87 -12.63
CA GLU A 97 6.17 -10.16 -13.88
C GLU A 97 6.81 -11.56 -13.77
N GLY A 98 6.44 -12.45 -14.70
CA GLY A 98 6.84 -13.87 -14.69
C GLY A 98 5.68 -14.86 -14.71
N PHE A 99 4.46 -14.46 -14.32
CA PHE A 99 3.29 -15.36 -14.32
C PHE A 99 2.16 -14.94 -15.27
N GLY A 100 2.24 -13.75 -15.89
CA GLY A 100 1.21 -13.25 -16.80
C GLY A 100 -0.18 -13.02 -16.17
N GLN A 101 -0.33 -13.25 -14.86
CA GLN A 101 -1.59 -13.11 -14.13
C GLN A 101 -1.54 -11.90 -13.18
N THR A 102 -2.65 -11.16 -13.14
CA THR A 102 -2.92 -10.18 -12.09
C THR A 102 -3.31 -10.92 -10.83
N THR A 103 -2.57 -10.72 -9.75
CA THR A 103 -2.95 -11.19 -8.42
C THR A 103 -3.61 -10.06 -7.66
N PHE A 104 -4.70 -10.37 -6.95
CA PHE A 104 -5.35 -9.46 -6.04
C PHE A 104 -4.92 -9.79 -4.61
N TYR A 105 -4.60 -8.76 -3.83
CA TYR A 105 -4.34 -8.90 -2.40
C TYR A 105 -5.34 -8.02 -1.67
N LYS A 106 -6.14 -8.60 -0.78
CA LYS A 106 -7.17 -7.89 -0.01
C LYS A 106 -6.82 -7.87 1.46
N ILE A 107 -6.93 -6.70 2.07
CA ILE A 107 -6.86 -6.53 3.52
C ILE A 107 -8.27 -6.15 3.99
N GLY A 108 -8.88 -7.03 4.78
CA GLY A 108 -10.18 -6.81 5.40
C GLY A 108 -10.11 -5.84 6.57
N ASN A 109 -11.24 -5.22 6.92
CA ASN A 109 -11.35 -4.38 8.13
C ASN A 109 -11.08 -5.15 9.43
N ASP A 110 -11.19 -6.48 9.41
CA ASP A 110 -10.83 -7.38 10.51
C ASP A 110 -9.31 -7.65 10.58
N GLY A 111 -8.52 -7.03 9.70
CA GLY A 111 -7.07 -7.21 9.60
C GLY A 111 -6.64 -8.48 8.87
N THR A 112 -7.58 -9.24 8.28
CA THR A 112 -7.24 -10.45 7.53
C THR A 112 -6.66 -10.12 6.16
N LEU A 113 -5.63 -10.87 5.77
CA LEU A 113 -5.06 -10.82 4.42
C LEU A 113 -5.58 -12.01 3.61
N SER A 114 -6.12 -11.74 2.42
CA SER A 114 -6.55 -12.77 1.47
C SER A 114 -6.02 -12.50 0.06
N LYS A 115 -5.89 -13.57 -0.75
CA LYS A 115 -5.43 -13.56 -2.15
C LYS A 115 -6.57 -14.03 -3.06
#